data_AF-A0A0D2EZ79-F1
#
_entry.id   AF-A0A0D2EZ79-F1
#
_cell.length_a   1.000
_cell.length_b   1.000
_cell.length_c   1.000
_cell.angle_alpha   90.00
_cell.angle_beta   90.00
_cell.angle_gamma   90.00
#
_symmetry.space_group_name_H-M   'P 1'
#
loop_
_entity.id
_entity.type
_entity.pdbx_description
1 polymer ?
#
loop_
_entity_poly.entity_id
_entity_poly.type
_entity_poly.pdbx_seq_one_letter_code
_entity_poly.pdbx_strand_id
1 'polypeptide(L)'
;MYACSPPFTALLSLISTNVAGQTKKTTVAAIYLIAYCAGLIIGPQTFRLQDAPHYVPAEITIICCWSACFLDMALIYWYYSRQNRNKAALRGQPGYARLENQEFLDLTDKENPELVYTL
;
A
#
# COMPACT_ATOMS: atom_id res chain seq x y z
N MET A 1 -25.41 4.34 12.17
CA MET A 1 -24.74 5.64 12.37
C MET A 1 -23.50 5.35 13.22
N TYR A 2 -22.28 5.15 12.72
CA TYR A 2 -21.65 5.46 11.44
C TYR A 2 -20.69 4.32 11.07
N ALA A 3 -20.91 3.70 9.90
CA ALA A 3 -19.93 2.82 9.26
C ALA A 3 -18.84 3.71 8.65
N CYS A 4 -17.98 4.26 9.51
CA CYS A 4 -16.86 5.11 9.11
C CYS A 4 -15.59 4.37 9.50
N SER A 5 -15.20 3.39 8.70
CA SER A 5 -13.79 2.97 8.61
C SER A 5 -13.23 3.39 7.24
N PRO A 6 -13.25 4.71 6.91
CA PRO A 6 -12.75 5.22 5.64
C PRO A 6 -11.29 4.81 5.34
N PRO A 7 -10.37 4.66 6.31
CA PRO A 7 -9.01 4.26 5.95
C PRO A 7 -8.95 2.82 5.45
N PHE A 8 -9.69 1.89 6.05
CA PHE A 8 -9.66 0.49 5.65
C PHE A 8 -10.21 0.29 4.23
N THR A 9 -11.36 0.89 3.94
CA THR A 9 -11.99 0.79 2.62
C THR A 9 -11.14 1.47 1.56
N ALA A 10 -10.59 2.65 1.84
CA ALA A 10 -9.72 3.37 0.89
C ALA A 10 -8.44 2.58 0.57
N LEU A 11 -7.82 1.96 1.58
CA LEU A 11 -6.63 1.11 1.39
C LEU A 11 -6.95 -0.10 0.51
N LEU A 12 -8.06 -0.79 0.76
CA LEU A 12 -8.48 -1.92 -0.06
C LEU A 12 -8.75 -1.52 -1.52
N SER A 13 -9.35 -0.35 -1.75
CA SER A 13 -9.54 0.20 -3.10
C SER A 13 -8.21 0.45 -3.80
N LEU A 14 -7.24 1.08 -3.12
CA LEU A 14 -5.90 1.32 -3.67
C LEU A 14 -5.16 0.03 -4.00
N ILE A 15 -5.24 -0.98 -3.13
CA ILE A 15 -4.65 -2.31 -3.36
C ILE A 15 -5.33 -2.99 -4.55
N SER A 16 -6.65 -2.86 -4.68
CA SER A 16 -7.38 -3.50 -5.78
C SER A 16 -7.03 -2.90 -7.14
N THR A 17 -6.76 -1.59 -7.21
CA THR A 17 -6.40 -0.91 -8.46
C THR A 17 -4.92 -1.07 -8.84
N ASN A 18 -4.00 -1.11 -7.86
CA ASN A 18 -2.56 -1.09 -8.14
C ASN A 18 -1.87 -2.46 -8.14
N VAL A 19 -2.60 -3.54 -7.83
CA VAL A 19 -2.04 -4.90 -7.77
C VAL A 19 -2.79 -5.82 -8.74
N ALA A 20 -2.12 -6.27 -9.80
CA ALA A 20 -2.61 -7.34 -10.66
C ALA A 20 -2.42 -8.71 -9.99
N GLY A 21 -3.44 -9.56 -10.12
CA GLY A 21 -3.47 -10.92 -9.57
C GLY A 21 -4.14 -11.03 -8.20
N GLN A 22 -5.13 -11.93 -8.11
CA GLN A 22 -5.92 -12.16 -6.89
C GLN A 22 -5.08 -12.60 -5.69
N THR A 23 -4.03 -13.38 -5.93
CA THR A 23 -3.15 -13.92 -4.88
C THR A 23 -2.44 -12.79 -4.12
N LYS A 24 -1.90 -11.79 -4.84
CA LYS A 24 -1.20 -10.66 -4.22
C LYS A 24 -2.14 -9.76 -3.42
N LYS A 25 -3.36 -9.51 -3.93
CA LYS A 25 -4.39 -8.75 -3.20
C LYS A 25 -4.71 -9.40 -1.86
N THR A 26 -4.91 -10.72 -1.86
CA THR A 26 -5.19 -11.49 -0.64
C THR A 26 -4.01 -11.48 0.33
N THR A 27 -2.77 -11.61 -0.15
CA THR A 27 -1.58 -11.53 0.71
C THR A 27 -1.46 -10.16 1.40
N VAL A 28 -1.66 -9.06 0.66
CA VAL A 28 -1.61 -7.71 1.25
C VAL A 28 -2.75 -7.51 2.26
N ALA A 29 -3.96 -7.98 1.94
CA ALA A 29 -5.09 -7.93 2.87
C ALA A 29 -4.84 -8.73 4.15
N ALA A 30 -4.19 -9.90 4.06
CA ALA A 30 -3.82 -10.72 5.21
C ALA A 30 -2.77 -10.03 6.09
N ILE A 31 -1.73 -9.43 5.49
CA ILE A 31 -0.71 -8.64 6.21
C ILE A 31 -1.37 -7.46 6.93
N TYR A 32 -2.29 -6.77 6.27
CA TYR A 32 -3.02 -5.67 6.86
C TYR A 32 -3.85 -6.11 8.07
N LEU A 33 -4.53 -7.27 7.99
CA LEU A 33 -5.29 -7.82 9.11
C LEU A 33 -4.39 -8.13 10.31
N ILE A 34 -3.20 -8.69 10.08
CA ILE A 34 -2.22 -8.95 11.14
C ILE A 34 -1.77 -7.65 11.80
N ALA A 35 -1.46 -6.62 11.01
CA ALA A 35 -1.07 -5.31 11.50
C ALA A 35 -2.19 -4.65 12.32
N TYR A 36 -3.45 -4.78 11.88
CA TYR A 36 -4.61 -4.29 12.60
C TYR A 36 -4.74 -4.97 13.98
N CYS A 37 -4.63 -6.30 14.03
CA CYS A 37 -4.64 -7.05 15.29
C CYS A 37 -3.49 -6.64 16.22
N ALA A 38 -2.27 -6.43 15.68
CA ALA A 38 -1.13 -5.97 16.46
C ALA A 38 -1.36 -4.56 17.04
N GLY A 39 -1.95 -3.65 16.25
CA GLY A 39 -2.31 -2.30 16.70
C GLY A 39 -3.31 -2.31 17.86
N LEU A 40 -4.30 -3.22 17.82
CA LEU A 40 -5.25 -3.39 18.92
C LEU A 40 -4.60 -3.89 20.22
N ILE A 41 -3.54 -4.69 20.13
CA ILE A 41 -2.81 -5.19 21.31
C ILE A 41 -1.89 -4.10 21.89
N ILE A 42 -1.22 -3.34 21.02
CA ILE A 42 -0.29 -2.28 21.43
C ILE A 42 -1.04 -1.07 22.00
N GLY A 43 -2.23 -0.76 21.47
CA GLY A 43 -3.06 0.38 21.88
C GLY A 43 -3.24 0.53 23.39
N PRO A 44 -3.80 -0.45 24.13
CA PRO A 44 -3.97 -0.33 25.58
C PRO A 44 -2.65 -0.38 26.36
N GLN A 45 -1.56 -0.89 25.77
CA GLN A 45 -0.26 -0.95 26.45
C GLN A 45 0.52 0.37 26.45
N THR A 46 0.20 1.29 25.53
CA THR A 46 0.87 2.61 25.45
C THR A 46 0.29 3.63 26.42
N PHE A 47 -0.99 3.50 26.83
CA PHE A 47 -1.63 4.36 27.82
C PHE A 47 -1.42 3.83 29.24
N ARG A 48 -0.19 3.97 29.76
CA ARG A 48 0.13 3.57 31.12
C ARG A 48 -0.34 4.63 32.12
N LEU A 49 -1.00 4.20 33.20
CA LEU A 49 -1.50 5.09 34.27
C LEU A 49 -0.38 5.87 34.98
N GLN A 50 0.84 5.33 34.98
CA GLN A 50 2.03 5.95 35.57
C GLN A 50 2.48 7.24 34.86
N ASP A 51 2.08 7.44 33.60
CA ASP A 51 2.51 8.57 32.76
C ASP A 51 1.42 9.66 32.63
N ALA A 52 0.36 9.58 33.45
CA ALA A 52 -0.66 10.63 33.52
C ALA A 52 -0.07 11.94 34.07
N PRO A 53 -0.49 13.13 33.59
CA PRO A 53 -1.59 13.40 32.66
C PRO A 53 -1.17 13.52 31.17
N HIS A 54 0.13 13.53 30.86
CA HIS A 54 0.62 13.85 29.51
C HIS A 54 0.83 12.62 28.63
N TYR A 55 0.87 11.39 29.17
CA TYR A 55 0.99 10.14 28.42
C TYR A 55 2.05 10.18 27.29
N VAL A 56 3.21 10.80 27.57
CA VAL A 56 4.29 11.03 26.60
C VAL A 56 4.67 9.78 25.77
N PRO A 57 4.73 8.56 26.34
CA PRO A 57 5.03 7.35 25.56
C PRO A 57 3.98 7.04 24.49
N ALA A 58 2.70 7.34 24.74
CA ALA A 58 1.62 7.13 23.78
C ALA A 58 1.74 8.11 22.62
N GLU A 59 2.01 9.40 22.90
CA GLU A 59 2.20 10.42 21.87
C GLU A 59 3.38 10.09 20.94
N ILE A 60 4.52 9.68 21.50
CA ILE A 60 5.70 9.25 20.72
C ILE A 60 5.36 8.06 19.83
N THR A 61 4.62 7.08 20.35
CA THR A 61 4.25 5.89 19.58
C THR A 61 3.37 6.26 18.37
N ILE A 62 2.43 7.20 18.55
CA ILE A 62 1.58 7.70 17.46
C ILE A 62 2.41 8.41 16.39
N ILE A 63 3.33 9.29 16.80
CA ILE A 63 4.21 10.03 15.87
C ILE A 63 5.11 9.06 15.10
N CYS A 64 5.70 8.06 15.76
CA CYS A 64 6.50 7.02 15.11
C CYS A 64 5.67 6.24 14.09
N CYS A 65 4.43 5.87 14.43
CA CYS A 65 3.54 5.15 13.52
C CYS A 65 3.20 6.00 12.28
N TRP A 66 2.86 7.27 12.47
CA TRP A 66 2.61 8.21 11.36
C TRP A 66 3.84 8.40 10.48
N SER A 67 5.01 8.51 11.08
CA SER A 67 6.27 8.65 10.35
C SER A 67 6.55 7.41 9.50
N ALA A 68 6.32 6.21 10.03
CA ALA A 68 6.44 4.97 9.29
C ALA A 68 5.45 4.91 8.11
N CYS A 69 4.18 5.26 8.33
CA CYS A 69 3.20 5.31 7.24
C CYS A 69 3.60 6.30 6.13
N PHE A 70 4.13 7.47 6.50
CA PHE A 70 4.59 8.45 5.53
C PHE A 70 5.79 7.93 4.72
N LEU A 71 6.74 7.27 5.38
CA LEU A 71 7.88 6.63 4.71
C LEU A 71 7.43 5.52 3.76
N ASP A 72 6.51 4.65 4.19
CA ASP A 72 5.97 3.59 3.33
C ASP A 72 5.27 4.16 2.09
N MET A 73 4.44 5.19 2.26
CA MET A 73 3.82 5.90 1.13
C MET A 73 4.86 6.51 0.19
N ALA A 74 5.90 7.16 0.72
CA ALA A 74 6.96 7.76 -0.09
C ALA A 74 7.75 6.70 -0.88
N LEU A 75 8.03 5.55 -0.26
CA LEU A 75 8.71 4.42 -0.90
C LEU A 75 7.86 3.80 -2.01
N ILE A 76 6.55 3.59 -1.76
CA ILE A 76 5.61 3.08 -2.77
C ILE A 76 5.51 4.05 -3.94
N TYR A 77 5.34 5.35 -3.66
CA TYR A 77 5.27 6.39 -4.68
C TYR A 77 6.54 6.43 -5.53
N TRP A 78 7.72 6.41 -4.89
CA TRP A 78 9.00 6.38 -5.58
C TRP A 78 9.15 5.12 -6.45
N TYR A 79 8.78 3.97 -5.91
CA TYR A 79 8.85 2.69 -6.62
C TYR A 79 7.92 2.68 -7.85
N TYR A 80 6.66 3.10 -7.69
CA TYR A 80 5.70 3.19 -8.79
C TYR A 80 6.10 4.23 -9.82
N SER A 81 6.59 5.40 -9.41
CA SER A 81 7.11 6.42 -10.32
C SER A 81 8.30 5.90 -11.13
N ARG A 82 9.24 5.19 -10.48
CA ARG A 82 10.38 4.56 -11.16
C ARG A 82 9.95 3.48 -12.15
N GLN A 83 9.01 2.62 -11.75
CA GLN A 83 8.46 1.59 -12.64
C GLN A 83 7.72 2.21 -13.83
N ASN A 84 6.92 3.26 -13.60
CA ASN A 84 6.19 3.94 -14.66
C ASN A 84 7.16 4.61 -15.67
N ARG A 85 8.25 5.23 -15.18
CA ARG A 85 9.32 5.78 -16.04
C ARG A 85 10.02 4.71 -16.86
N ASN A 86 10.35 3.57 -16.26
CA ASN A 86 10.97 2.46 -16.98
C ASN A 86 10.04 1.90 -18.06
N LYS A 87 8.76 1.68 -17.73
CA LYS A 87 7.74 1.22 -18.69
C LYS A 87 7.50 2.22 -19.81
N ALA A 88 7.46 3.52 -19.51
CA ALA A 88 7.36 4.57 -20.52
C ALA A 88 8.56 4.58 -21.48
N ALA A 89 9.78 4.36 -20.97
CA ALA A 89 10.97 4.23 -21.81
C ALA A 89 10.93 2.98 -22.71
N LEU A 90 10.38 1.86 -22.22
CA LEU A 90 10.15 0.65 -23.02
C LEU A 90 9.11 0.86 -24.12
N ARG A 91 8.00 1.54 -23.83
CA ARG A 91 6.96 1.88 -24.83
C ARG A 91 7.45 2.85 -25.90
N GLY A 92 8.43 3.70 -25.57
CA GLY A 92 9.01 4.68 -26.49
C GLY A 92 10.03 4.11 -27.49
N GLN A 93 10.38 2.82 -27.42
CA GLN A 93 11.35 2.22 -28.35
C GLN A 93 10.72 1.96 -29.73
N PRO A 94 11.40 2.33 -30.83
CA PRO A 94 10.92 2.03 -32.18
C PRO A 94 10.92 0.50 -32.40
N GLY A 95 9.72 -0.08 -32.55
CA GLY A 95 9.52 -1.53 -32.68
C GLY A 95 8.67 -2.16 -31.57
N TYR A 96 8.25 -1.37 -30.57
CA TYR A 96 7.28 -1.85 -29.58
C TYR A 96 5.89 -2.05 -30.21
N ALA A 97 5.52 -3.31 -30.42
CA ALA A 97 4.17 -3.70 -30.81
C ALA A 97 3.40 -4.18 -29.57
N ARG A 98 2.23 -3.59 -29.32
CA ARG A 98 1.31 -4.08 -28.28
C ARG A 98 0.92 -5.52 -28.64
N LEU A 99 1.20 -6.49 -27.77
CA LEU A 99 0.71 -7.85 -28.00
C LEU A 99 -0.82 -7.86 -27.91
N GLU A 100 -1.46 -8.37 -28.95
CA GLU A 100 -2.90 -8.60 -28.98
C GLU A 100 -3.27 -9.65 -27.91
N ASN A 101 -4.34 -9.43 -27.14
CA ASN A 101 -4.78 -10.29 -26.03
C ASN A 101 -3.85 -10.35 -24.79
N GLN A 102 -3.00 -9.35 -24.55
CA GLN A 102 -2.20 -9.23 -23.31
C GLN A 102 -3.01 -9.29 -22.01
N GLU A 103 -4.30 -8.96 -22.07
CA GLU A 103 -5.24 -8.95 -20.94
C GLU A 103 -5.63 -10.37 -20.49
N PHE A 104 -5.52 -11.35 -21.39
CA PHE A 104 -5.75 -12.78 -21.11
C PHE A 104 -4.45 -13.53 -20.75
N LEU A 105 -3.29 -12.91 -20.99
CA LEU A 105 -2.03 -13.42 -20.50
C LEU A 105 -1.95 -13.05 -19.02
N ASP A 106 -1.82 -14.05 -18.14
CA ASP A 106 -1.68 -13.88 -16.68
C ASP A 106 -0.29 -13.30 -16.34
N LEU A 107 0.00 -12.12 -16.88
CA LEU A 107 1.26 -11.42 -16.77
C LEU A 107 1.32 -10.70 -15.43
N THR A 108 2.41 -10.92 -14.71
CA THR A 108 2.66 -10.25 -13.44
C THR A 108 2.78 -8.73 -13.67
N ASP A 109 2.42 -7.89 -12.68
CA ASP A 109 2.54 -6.41 -12.78
C ASP A 109 3.87 -5.89 -13.35
N LYS A 110 4.96 -6.64 -13.11
CA LYS A 110 6.31 -6.31 -13.57
C LYS A 110 6.55 -6.66 -15.04
N GLU A 111 5.84 -7.65 -15.55
CA GLU A 111 5.92 -8.20 -16.91
C GLU A 111 4.95 -7.52 -17.86
N ASN A 112 3.92 -6.84 -17.36
CA ASN A 112 2.98 -6.08 -18.17
C ASN A 112 3.48 -4.64 -18.39
N PRO A 113 4.10 -4.33 -19.55
CA PRO A 113 4.52 -2.98 -19.89
C PRO A 113 3.36 -2.00 -20.06
N GLU A 114 2.12 -2.46 -20.30
CA GLU A 114 0.91 -1.63 -20.45
C GLU A 114 0.28 -1.21 -19.11
N LEU A 115 0.56 -1.92 -18.01
CA LEU A 115 0.05 -1.58 -16.69
C LEU A 115 0.73 -0.33 -16.13
N VAL A 116 -0.04 0.77 -16.05
CA VAL A 116 0.35 2.05 -15.44
C VAL A 116 -0.15 2.06 -14.00
N TYR A 117 0.76 2.19 -13.04
CA TYR A 117 0.39 2.36 -11.63
C TYR A 117 -0.28 3.72 -11.43
N THR A 118 -1.44 3.73 -10.78
CA THR A 118 -2.14 4.96 -10.37
C THR A 118 -1.50 5.48 -9.07
N LEU A 119 -0.88 6.65 -9.17
CA LEU A 119 -0.24 7.36 -8.05
C LEU A 119 -1.25 8.13 -7.20
#